data_AF-A0A3M2CI15-F1
#
_entry.id   AF-A0A3M2CI15-F1
#
_cell.length_a   1.000
_cell.length_b   1.000
_cell.length_c   1.000
_cell.angle_alpha   90.00
_cell.angle_beta   90.00
_cell.angle_gamma   90.00
#
_symmetry.space_group_name_H-M   'P 1'
#
loop_
_entity.id
_entity.type
_entity.pdbx_description
1 polymer ?
#
loop_
_entity_poly.entity_id
_entity_poly.type
_entity_poly.pdbx_seq_one_letter_code
_entity_poly.pdbx_strand_id
1 'polypeptide(L)'
;MARSWDHLSVRPDPSSPPGPSRVGGEQAQALPEHRSRNTDRYLRYSDPGHLYFRNVRHEGSVTRFSDLVFELPLPDRHHRHRSVVSRPLRVGGGQLPSLRGRSNWCVFLIFSPRGRQMKMFAAIRSAFSLVEVLIVVVVIGILAAVVVPNTILAGDTARVTATAQDLRAIESAVVAYKNKTGLWPRDVNRAMLPPEIAEYFTMSDPFGKTVPLGGVYDYDGATSSRGPRISIRGSAGNPIPNDATTLKLDEEMDDGVLTSGRLRKSGGTIEYYLVPGD
;
A
#
# COMPACT_ATOMS: atom_id res chain seq x y z
N MET A 1 67.59 47.74 -51.98
CA MET A 1 67.17 47.77 -50.55
C MET A 1 66.67 46.38 -50.22
N ALA A 2 67.51 45.49 -49.65
CA ALA A 2 67.58 45.17 -48.20
C ALA A 2 66.21 44.65 -47.67
N ARG A 3 66.03 43.50 -46.99
CA ARG A 3 66.86 42.49 -46.31
C ARG A 3 65.92 41.29 -46.00
N SER A 4 66.43 40.06 -46.09
CA SER A 4 66.67 39.09 -45.00
C SER A 4 65.48 38.20 -44.58
N TRP A 5 65.79 36.90 -44.65
CA TRP A 5 65.06 35.72 -44.18
C TRP A 5 64.85 35.74 -42.67
N ASP A 6 63.79 35.09 -42.18
CA ASP A 6 63.89 34.31 -40.94
C ASP A 6 62.85 33.18 -40.88
N HIS A 7 63.38 32.01 -40.54
CA HIS A 7 62.68 30.77 -40.26
C HIS A 7 62.02 30.86 -38.89
N LEU A 8 60.73 30.53 -38.78
CA LEU A 8 60.12 30.17 -37.51
C LEU A 8 59.43 28.80 -37.60
N SER A 9 59.94 27.89 -36.79
CA SER A 9 59.46 26.54 -36.53
C SER A 9 58.06 26.56 -35.93
N VAL A 10 57.12 25.90 -36.61
CA VAL A 10 55.76 25.65 -36.11
C VAL A 10 55.85 24.65 -34.95
N ARG A 11 55.48 25.10 -33.76
CA ARG A 11 55.22 24.25 -32.59
C ARG A 11 53.86 23.56 -32.78
N PRO A 12 53.69 22.26 -32.43
CA PRO A 12 52.38 21.63 -32.44
C PRO A 12 51.48 22.16 -31.31
N ASP A 13 50.22 22.41 -31.66
CA ASP A 13 49.11 22.88 -30.83
C ASP A 13 48.65 21.79 -29.83
N PRO A 14 48.44 22.11 -28.54
CA PRO A 14 47.96 21.15 -27.54
C PRO A 14 46.44 20.86 -27.55
N SER A 15 45.69 21.19 -28.60
CA SER A 15 44.22 21.04 -28.61
C SER A 15 43.65 20.04 -29.65
N SER A 16 44.09 18.77 -29.62
CA SER A 16 43.45 17.67 -30.37
C SER A 16 43.07 16.49 -29.47
N PRO A 17 41.85 15.92 -29.60
CA PRO A 17 41.39 14.79 -28.78
C PRO A 17 42.09 13.47 -29.17
N PRO A 18 42.34 12.54 -28.22
CA PRO A 18 43.00 11.28 -28.51
C PRO A 18 42.10 10.33 -29.32
N GLY A 19 42.65 9.77 -30.40
CA GLY A 19 42.04 8.68 -31.15
C GLY A 19 42.07 7.34 -30.39
N PRO A 20 41.20 6.37 -30.73
CA PRO A 20 41.08 5.13 -29.98
C PRO A 20 42.26 4.17 -30.24
N SER A 21 42.94 3.79 -29.16
CA SER A 21 43.98 2.76 -29.14
C SER A 21 43.36 1.38 -29.39
N ARG A 22 43.74 0.77 -30.51
CA ARG A 22 43.56 -0.66 -30.81
C ARG A 22 44.43 -1.48 -29.85
N VAL A 23 43.81 -2.31 -29.02
CA VAL A 23 44.45 -3.48 -28.40
C VAL A 23 43.62 -4.70 -28.80
N GLY A 24 44.23 -5.59 -29.58
CA GLY A 24 43.70 -6.91 -29.91
C GLY A 24 44.50 -8.00 -29.18
N GLY A 25 43.87 -9.16 -28.99
CA GLY A 25 44.45 -10.39 -28.43
C GLY A 25 43.74 -10.82 -27.14
N GLU A 26 42.55 -11.40 -27.18
CA GLU A 26 42.29 -12.83 -27.42
C GLU A 26 42.58 -13.71 -26.19
N GLN A 27 41.54 -14.00 -25.40
CA GLN A 27 41.26 -15.34 -24.87
C GLN A 27 39.74 -15.51 -24.73
N ALA A 28 39.18 -16.25 -25.69
CA ALA A 28 37.85 -16.83 -25.59
C ALA A 28 37.94 -18.09 -24.73
N GLN A 29 37.09 -18.20 -23.71
CA GLN A 29 36.83 -19.49 -23.08
C GLN A 29 35.32 -19.65 -22.86
N ALA A 30 34.80 -20.68 -23.51
CA ALA A 30 33.40 -21.02 -23.61
C ALA A 30 32.89 -21.74 -22.35
N LEU A 31 31.60 -21.49 -22.10
CA LEU A 31 30.61 -22.17 -21.29
C LEU A 31 30.88 -23.66 -20.94
N PRO A 32 30.31 -24.09 -19.81
CA PRO A 32 29.41 -25.23 -19.86
C PRO A 32 27.98 -24.84 -19.46
N GLU A 33 27.04 -25.26 -20.30
CA GLU A 33 25.62 -25.36 -19.99
C GLU A 33 25.40 -26.19 -18.72
N HIS A 34 24.59 -25.66 -17.79
CA HIS A 34 23.85 -26.51 -16.85
C HIS A 34 22.35 -26.25 -17.04
N ARG A 35 21.77 -26.99 -17.98
CA ARG A 35 20.33 -27.17 -18.16
C ARG A 35 19.88 -28.35 -17.29
N SER A 36 18.92 -28.10 -16.37
CA SER A 36 18.05 -29.07 -15.66
C SER A 36 17.84 -28.57 -14.23
N ARG A 37 16.66 -28.40 -13.63
CA ARG A 37 15.27 -28.78 -13.94
C ARG A 37 14.38 -27.94 -13.00
N ASN A 38 13.20 -27.64 -13.49
CA ASN A 38 12.02 -27.21 -12.74
C ASN A 38 11.70 -28.17 -11.57
N THR A 39 11.52 -27.65 -10.35
CA THR A 39 10.89 -28.20 -9.11
C THR A 39 11.54 -27.51 -7.90
N ASP A 40 10.93 -26.86 -6.92
CA ASP A 40 9.56 -26.71 -6.45
C ASP A 40 9.53 -25.37 -5.68
N ARG A 41 8.68 -24.41 -6.02
CA ARG A 41 7.45 -24.13 -5.24
C ARG A 41 7.44 -24.73 -3.83
N TYR A 42 8.01 -24.02 -2.87
CA TYR A 42 7.51 -24.04 -1.50
C TYR A 42 6.87 -22.69 -1.17
N LEU A 43 5.58 -22.67 -1.48
CA LEU A 43 4.47 -21.94 -0.88
C LEU A 43 4.83 -21.07 0.35
N ARG A 44 4.76 -19.75 0.17
CA ARG A 44 4.32 -18.86 1.25
C ARG A 44 2.86 -19.24 1.55
N TYR A 45 2.60 -19.81 2.72
CA TYR A 45 1.24 -19.94 3.22
C TYR A 45 0.84 -18.61 3.87
N SER A 46 0.10 -17.79 3.13
CA SER A 46 -0.56 -16.58 3.62
C SER A 46 -1.55 -16.09 2.56
N ASP A 47 -2.51 -16.92 2.17
CA ASP A 47 -3.71 -16.43 1.49
C ASP A 47 -4.82 -16.28 2.54
N PRO A 48 -5.09 -15.06 3.04
CA PRO A 48 -6.34 -14.81 3.73
C PRO A 48 -7.48 -14.94 2.70
N GLY A 49 -8.57 -15.65 3.07
CA GLY A 49 -9.71 -15.87 2.18
C GLY A 49 -10.15 -14.60 1.46
N HIS A 50 -10.27 -14.66 0.15
CA HIS A 50 -10.65 -13.51 -0.66
C HIS A 50 -12.17 -13.28 -0.54
N LEU A 51 -12.55 -12.14 0.04
CA LEU A 51 -13.91 -11.63 -0.04
C LEU A 51 -14.05 -10.87 -1.36
N TYR A 52 -14.91 -11.32 -2.27
CA TYR A 52 -15.16 -10.61 -3.51
C TYR A 52 -16.64 -10.60 -3.88
N PHE A 53 -17.05 -9.52 -4.54
CA PHE A 53 -18.40 -9.38 -5.06
C PHE A 53 -18.50 -10.07 -6.42
N ARG A 54 -19.52 -10.92 -6.59
CA ARG A 54 -19.79 -11.58 -7.87
C ARG A 54 -20.94 -10.85 -8.57
N ASN A 55 -20.94 -10.87 -9.91
CA ASN A 55 -21.95 -10.21 -10.75
C ASN A 55 -22.11 -8.70 -10.49
N VAL A 56 -20.99 -7.99 -10.33
CA VAL A 56 -21.00 -6.53 -10.24
C VAL A 56 -21.39 -5.94 -11.60
N ARG A 57 -22.52 -5.21 -11.63
CA ARG A 57 -22.94 -4.45 -12.81
C ARG A 57 -22.90 -2.96 -12.49
N HIS A 58 -22.21 -2.24 -13.37
CA HIS A 58 -22.17 -0.78 -13.36
C HIS A 58 -23.28 -0.26 -14.27
N GLU A 59 -24.22 0.49 -13.70
CA GLU A 59 -25.31 1.13 -14.43
C GLU A 59 -25.19 2.65 -14.17
N GLY A 60 -24.46 3.34 -15.06
CA GLY A 60 -24.10 4.74 -14.86
C GLY A 60 -23.18 4.94 -13.64
N SER A 61 -23.53 5.87 -12.75
CA SER A 61 -22.77 6.14 -11.51
C SER A 61 -23.11 5.22 -10.34
N VAL A 62 -23.97 4.21 -10.53
CA VAL A 62 -24.42 3.30 -9.46
C VAL A 62 -23.88 1.89 -9.72
N THR A 63 -23.19 1.35 -8.72
CA THR A 63 -22.71 -0.04 -8.72
C THR A 63 -23.65 -0.90 -7.89
N ARG A 64 -24.25 -1.91 -8.51
CA ARG A 64 -25.11 -2.89 -7.81
C ARG A 64 -24.42 -4.27 -7.79
N PHE A 65 -24.60 -4.99 -6.69
CA PHE A 65 -24.10 -6.35 -6.49
C PHE A 65 -25.27 -7.25 -6.08
N SER A 66 -25.38 -8.44 -6.68
CA SER A 66 -26.42 -9.42 -6.34
C SER A 66 -25.96 -10.41 -5.28
N ASP A 67 -24.65 -10.72 -5.23
CA ASP A 67 -24.12 -11.80 -4.40
C ASP A 67 -22.77 -11.42 -3.78
N LEU A 68 -22.68 -11.51 -2.45
CA LEU A 68 -21.43 -11.46 -1.68
C LEU A 68 -20.97 -12.90 -1.44
N VAL A 69 -19.78 -13.26 -1.92
CA VAL A 69 -19.27 -14.64 -1.83
C VAL A 69 -18.00 -14.65 -0.98
N PHE A 70 -17.94 -15.61 -0.05
CA PHE A 70 -16.78 -15.87 0.78
C PHE A 70 -16.28 -17.29 0.49
N GLU A 71 -15.11 -17.41 -0.13
CA GLU A 71 -14.49 -18.71 -0.41
C GLU A 71 -13.47 -19.05 0.68
N LEU A 72 -13.80 -20.08 1.49
CA LEU A 72 -12.86 -20.71 2.40
C LEU A 72 -11.98 -21.68 1.60
N PRO A 73 -10.64 -21.63 1.70
CA PRO A 73 -9.78 -22.64 1.09
C PRO A 73 -9.99 -23.96 1.83
N LEU A 74 -10.62 -24.93 1.17
CA LEU A 74 -10.67 -26.30 1.68
C LEU A 74 -9.30 -26.97 1.44
N PRO A 75 -8.73 -27.66 2.43
CA PRO A 75 -7.50 -28.41 2.24
C PRO A 75 -7.74 -29.60 1.31
N ASP A 76 -6.88 -29.70 0.30
CA ASP A 76 -6.94 -30.69 -0.77
C ASP A 76 -6.90 -32.12 -0.18
N ARG A 77 -8.03 -32.83 -0.26
CA ARG A 77 -8.07 -34.28 -0.06
C ARG A 77 -8.59 -34.93 -1.32
N HIS A 78 -7.68 -35.62 -2.00
CA HIS A 78 -8.01 -36.69 -2.93
C HIS A 78 -9.10 -37.58 -2.32
N HIS A 79 -10.30 -37.62 -2.91
CA HIS A 79 -11.02 -38.84 -3.26
C HIS A 79 -12.40 -38.54 -3.88
N ARG A 80 -12.53 -39.04 -5.12
CA ARG A 80 -13.74 -39.59 -5.78
C ARG A 80 -14.95 -38.68 -6.02
N HIS A 81 -15.15 -38.44 -7.32
CA HIS A 81 -16.40 -38.28 -8.07
C HIS A 81 -17.72 -38.47 -7.31
N ARG A 82 -18.50 -37.40 -7.23
CA ARG A 82 -19.96 -37.45 -7.46
C ARG A 82 -20.39 -36.21 -8.25
N SER A 83 -20.69 -36.41 -9.53
CA SER A 83 -21.31 -35.40 -10.38
C SER A 83 -22.79 -35.26 -10.01
N VAL A 84 -23.17 -34.14 -9.40
CA VAL A 84 -24.58 -33.74 -9.29
C VAL A 84 -24.92 -32.90 -10.51
N VAL A 85 -25.67 -33.51 -11.43
CA VAL A 85 -26.19 -32.91 -12.65
C VAL A 85 -27.21 -31.82 -12.28
N SER A 86 -26.88 -30.56 -12.54
CA SER A 86 -27.83 -29.45 -12.48
C SER A 86 -28.58 -29.36 -13.81
N ARG A 87 -29.88 -29.68 -13.81
CA ARG A 87 -30.77 -29.51 -14.98
C ARG A 87 -31.23 -28.04 -15.03
N PRO A 88 -31.12 -27.33 -16.16
CA PRO A 88 -31.73 -26.01 -16.30
C PRO A 88 -33.22 -26.15 -16.62
N LEU A 89 -34.07 -25.53 -15.80
CA LEU A 89 -35.50 -25.38 -16.11
C LEU A 89 -35.65 -24.23 -17.11
N ARG A 90 -35.94 -24.56 -18.37
CA ARG A 90 -36.37 -23.62 -19.41
C ARG A 90 -37.89 -23.62 -19.47
N VAL A 91 -38.49 -22.43 -19.62
CA VAL A 91 -39.74 -22.05 -20.34
C VAL A 91 -40.24 -20.75 -19.69
N GLY A 92 -40.62 -19.69 -20.39
CA GLY A 92 -40.82 -19.50 -21.82
C GLY A 92 -40.96 -18.01 -22.12
N GLY A 93 -40.74 -17.66 -23.39
CA GLY A 93 -40.82 -16.30 -23.89
C GLY A 93 -42.25 -15.75 -23.87
N GLY A 94 -42.36 -14.47 -23.52
CA GLY A 94 -43.53 -13.64 -23.73
C GLY A 94 -43.04 -12.22 -24.05
N GLN A 95 -43.54 -11.66 -25.15
CA GLN A 95 -43.24 -10.32 -25.64
C GLN A 95 -43.61 -9.24 -24.61
N LEU A 96 -42.73 -8.25 -24.43
CA LEU A 96 -42.99 -7.03 -23.64
C LEU A 96 -43.81 -6.04 -24.47
N PRO A 97 -44.98 -5.56 -23.98
CA PRO A 97 -45.67 -4.45 -24.63
C PRO A 97 -45.03 -3.11 -24.25
N SER A 98 -44.95 -2.22 -25.22
CA SER A 98 -44.43 -0.86 -25.09
C SER A 98 -45.26 -0.01 -24.13
N LEU A 99 -44.65 0.48 -23.05
CA LEU A 99 -45.26 1.44 -22.13
C LEU A 99 -44.88 2.87 -22.54
N ARG A 100 -45.78 3.52 -23.27
CA ARG A 100 -45.80 4.98 -23.46
C ARG A 100 -46.59 5.57 -22.29
N GLY A 101 -45.94 6.39 -21.48
CA GLY A 101 -46.61 7.46 -20.73
C GLY A 101 -46.93 7.19 -19.26
N ARG A 102 -46.27 8.01 -18.43
CA ARG A 102 -46.75 8.65 -17.20
C ARG A 102 -46.82 7.83 -15.89
N SER A 103 -45.98 8.33 -14.98
CA SER A 103 -46.23 8.59 -13.56
C SER A 103 -46.47 7.41 -12.61
N ASN A 104 -45.45 7.27 -11.74
CA ASN A 104 -45.50 6.91 -10.33
C ASN A 104 -45.79 5.46 -9.94
N TRP A 105 -44.76 4.86 -9.33
CA TRP A 105 -44.84 4.09 -8.08
C TRP A 105 -46.06 3.16 -7.97
N CYS A 106 -46.01 2.03 -8.66
CA CYS A 106 -46.77 0.84 -8.28
C CYS A 106 -45.83 -0.37 -8.40
N VAL A 107 -45.29 -0.78 -7.25
CA VAL A 107 -44.78 -2.13 -7.07
C VAL A 107 -45.92 -3.09 -7.39
N PHE A 108 -45.68 -3.95 -8.37
CA PHE A 108 -46.61 -4.89 -8.96
C PHE A 108 -47.05 -5.92 -7.90
N LEU A 109 -48.28 -5.77 -7.40
CA LEU A 109 -49.00 -6.84 -6.72
C LEU A 109 -49.23 -7.96 -7.74
N ILE A 110 -48.69 -9.14 -7.47
CA ILE A 110 -49.05 -10.36 -8.20
C ILE A 110 -50.51 -10.70 -7.85
N PHE A 111 -51.36 -10.62 -8.87
CA PHE A 111 -52.72 -11.13 -8.85
C PHE A 111 -52.69 -12.66 -9.02
N SER A 112 -53.42 -13.38 -8.16
CA SER A 112 -54.43 -14.42 -8.48
C SER A 112 -54.56 -15.45 -7.33
N PRO A 113 -55.68 -16.20 -7.18
CA PRO A 113 -57.03 -15.74 -6.86
C PRO A 113 -57.69 -16.62 -5.76
N ARG A 114 -58.97 -16.33 -5.47
CA ARG A 114 -60.00 -17.19 -4.83
C ARG A 114 -60.00 -17.26 -3.30
N GLY A 115 -61.14 -16.81 -2.76
CA GLY A 115 -61.45 -16.76 -1.35
C GLY A 115 -61.33 -18.11 -0.65
N ARG A 116 -60.64 -18.08 0.49
CA ARG A 116 -60.78 -19.05 1.56
C ARG A 116 -60.65 -18.30 2.87
N GLN A 117 -61.78 -18.09 3.53
CA GLN A 117 -61.99 -17.83 4.96
C GLN A 117 -60.84 -17.11 5.67
N MET A 118 -61.01 -15.81 5.91
CA MET A 118 -60.17 -15.06 6.86
C MET A 118 -60.42 -15.58 8.27
N LYS A 119 -59.63 -16.58 8.70
CA LYS A 119 -59.30 -16.70 10.11
C LYS A 119 -58.26 -15.61 10.37
N MET A 120 -58.70 -14.54 11.03
CA MET A 120 -57.80 -13.52 11.56
C MET A 120 -56.90 -14.22 12.58
N PHE A 121 -55.75 -14.72 12.14
CA PHE A 121 -54.70 -15.11 13.04
C PHE A 121 -54.26 -13.82 13.71
N ALA A 122 -54.69 -13.62 14.96
CA ALA A 122 -54.17 -12.57 15.81
C ALA A 122 -52.65 -12.58 15.65
N ALA A 123 -52.10 -11.47 15.14
CA ALA A 123 -50.67 -11.31 15.00
C ALA A 123 -50.08 -11.41 16.41
N ILE A 124 -49.54 -12.57 16.75
CA ILE A 124 -48.77 -12.76 17.97
C ILE A 124 -47.59 -11.82 17.82
N ARG A 125 -47.68 -10.65 18.48
CA ARG A 125 -46.49 -9.87 18.77
C ARG A 125 -45.69 -10.74 19.73
N SER A 126 -44.71 -11.46 19.20
CA SER A 126 -43.71 -12.16 20.00
C SER A 126 -42.91 -11.09 20.74
N ALA A 127 -43.25 -10.88 22.01
CA ALA A 127 -42.39 -10.15 22.91
C ALA A 127 -41.08 -10.94 23.04
N PHE A 128 -39.95 -10.28 22.81
CA PHE A 128 -38.60 -10.84 23.00
C PHE A 128 -38.52 -11.55 24.35
N SER A 129 -38.06 -12.79 24.36
CA SER A 129 -37.83 -13.47 25.64
C SER A 129 -36.60 -12.88 26.33
N LEU A 130 -36.63 -12.80 27.65
CA LEU A 130 -35.45 -12.37 28.43
C LEU A 130 -34.24 -13.27 28.14
N VAL A 131 -34.47 -14.56 27.90
CA VAL A 131 -33.42 -15.53 27.57
C VAL A 131 -32.80 -15.27 26.20
N GLU A 132 -33.60 -14.84 25.22
CA GLU A 132 -33.14 -14.52 23.87
C GLU A 132 -32.22 -13.30 23.88
N VAL A 133 -32.56 -12.25 24.64
CA VAL A 133 -31.67 -11.10 24.82
C VAL A 133 -30.45 -11.46 25.68
N LEU A 134 -30.61 -12.32 26.70
CA LEU A 134 -29.53 -12.76 27.58
C LEU A 134 -28.42 -13.49 26.82
N ILE A 135 -28.77 -14.44 25.94
CA ILE A 135 -27.77 -15.18 25.16
C ILE A 135 -27.04 -14.23 24.20
N VAL A 136 -27.74 -13.27 23.59
CA VAL A 136 -27.13 -12.31 22.67
C VAL A 136 -26.10 -11.44 23.39
N VAL A 137 -26.42 -10.87 24.56
CA VAL A 137 -25.45 -10.05 25.30
C VAL A 137 -24.28 -10.86 25.84
N VAL A 138 -24.49 -12.14 26.18
CA VAL A 138 -23.40 -13.05 26.60
C VAL A 138 -22.45 -13.33 25.43
N VAL A 139 -22.98 -13.66 24.24
CA VAL A 139 -22.14 -13.92 23.06
C VAL A 139 -21.40 -12.65 22.63
N ILE A 140 -22.06 -11.49 22.62
CA ILE A 140 -21.39 -10.21 22.32
C ILE A 140 -20.33 -9.90 23.37
N GLY A 141 -20.57 -10.18 24.66
CA GLY A 141 -19.59 -10.00 25.74
C GLY A 141 -18.34 -10.85 25.57
N ILE A 142 -18.50 -12.12 25.20
CA ILE A 142 -17.37 -13.03 24.94
C ILE A 142 -16.58 -12.57 23.70
N LEU A 143 -17.26 -12.20 22.61
CA LEU A 143 -16.59 -11.71 21.41
C LEU A 143 -15.85 -10.38 21.67
N ALA A 144 -16.47 -9.44 22.39
CA ALA A 144 -15.85 -8.18 22.76
C ALA A 144 -14.60 -8.40 23.63
N ALA A 145 -14.64 -9.32 24.59
CA ALA A 145 -13.50 -9.61 25.47
C ALA A 145 -12.26 -10.12 24.72
N VAL A 146 -12.45 -10.88 23.63
CA VAL A 146 -11.34 -11.40 22.82
C VAL A 146 -10.87 -10.39 21.77
N VAL A 147 -11.79 -9.67 21.13
CA VAL A 147 -11.46 -8.77 20.00
C VAL A 147 -10.75 -7.49 20.49
N VAL A 148 -11.22 -6.87 21.58
CA VAL A 148 -10.72 -5.57 22.05
C VAL A 148 -9.20 -5.54 22.29
N PRO A 149 -8.58 -6.45 23.08
CA PRO A 149 -7.14 -6.35 23.35
C PRO A 149 -6.28 -6.53 22.10
N ASN A 150 -6.70 -7.39 21.17
CA ASN A 150 -5.94 -7.65 19.94
C ASN A 150 -5.97 -6.44 18.98
N THR A 151 -7.09 -5.72 18.92
CA THR A 151 -7.22 -4.54 18.04
C THR A 151 -6.32 -3.37 18.44
N ILE A 152 -6.02 -3.18 19.73
CA ILE A 152 -5.16 -2.09 20.22
C ILE A 152 -3.70 -2.34 19.81
N LEU A 153 -3.19 -3.55 20.03
CA LEU A 153 -1.81 -3.91 19.68
C LEU A 153 -1.60 -3.91 18.15
N ALA A 154 -2.59 -4.36 17.39
CA ALA A 154 -2.56 -4.31 15.93
C ALA A 154 -2.56 -2.86 15.40
N GLY A 155 -3.23 -1.94 16.10
CA GLY A 155 -3.25 -0.52 15.76
C GLY A 155 -1.88 0.13 15.82
N ASP A 156 -1.12 -0.09 16.91
CA ASP A 156 0.21 0.50 17.06
C ASP A 156 1.21 -0.06 16.04
N THR A 157 1.20 -1.39 15.81
CA THR A 157 2.05 -1.99 14.78
C THR A 157 1.71 -1.46 13.40
N ALA A 158 0.42 -1.31 13.05
CA ALA A 158 0.02 -0.73 11.78
C ALA A 158 0.53 0.71 11.61
N ARG A 159 0.51 1.52 12.67
CA ARG A 159 1.03 2.90 12.66
C ARG A 159 2.55 2.93 12.48
N VAL A 160 3.28 2.02 13.15
CA VAL A 160 4.72 1.85 12.97
C VAL A 160 5.04 1.48 11.52
N THR A 161 4.42 0.42 10.99
CA THR A 161 4.66 -0.03 9.61
C THR A 161 4.32 1.05 8.59
N ALA A 162 3.20 1.77 8.76
CA ALA A 162 2.83 2.87 7.87
C ALA A 162 3.86 4.01 7.91
N THR A 163 4.37 4.35 9.10
CA THR A 163 5.41 5.38 9.25
C THR A 163 6.72 4.95 8.61
N ALA A 164 7.12 3.68 8.77
CA ALA A 164 8.32 3.12 8.12
C ALA A 164 8.21 3.13 6.59
N GLN A 165 7.03 2.79 6.05
CA GLN A 165 6.75 2.84 4.62
C GLN A 165 6.87 4.27 4.07
N ASP A 166 6.28 5.24 4.75
CA ASP A 166 6.38 6.66 4.38
C ASP A 166 7.86 7.12 4.41
N LEU A 167 8.63 6.79 5.45
CA LEU A 167 10.04 7.15 5.55
C LEU A 167 10.89 6.54 4.41
N ARG A 168 10.69 5.25 4.10
CA ARG A 168 11.38 4.57 2.97
C ARG A 168 11.00 5.19 1.62
N ALA A 169 9.75 5.63 1.45
CA ALA A 169 9.31 6.30 0.24
C ALA A 169 9.96 7.68 0.08
N ILE A 170 10.03 8.48 1.16
CA ILE A 170 10.73 9.77 1.19
C ILE A 170 12.22 9.59 0.92
N GLU A 171 12.88 8.64 1.59
CA GLU A 171 14.28 8.31 1.33
C GLU A 171 14.51 7.99 -0.16
N SER A 172 13.68 7.12 -0.73
CA SER A 172 13.79 6.72 -2.13
C SER A 172 13.69 7.92 -3.09
N ALA A 173 12.77 8.86 -2.83
CA ALA A 173 12.63 10.08 -3.61
C ALA A 173 13.85 11.01 -3.48
N VAL A 174 14.35 11.20 -2.26
CA VAL A 174 15.53 12.04 -1.99
C VAL A 174 16.78 11.44 -2.63
N VAL A 175 16.99 10.13 -2.50
CA VAL A 175 18.12 9.42 -3.11
C VAL A 175 18.02 9.45 -4.63
N ALA A 176 16.82 9.29 -5.21
CA ALA A 176 16.62 9.40 -6.64
C ALA A 176 16.98 10.80 -7.17
N TYR A 177 16.57 11.86 -6.47
CA TYR A 177 16.95 13.24 -6.81
C TYR A 177 18.46 13.45 -6.72
N LYS A 178 19.09 12.95 -5.65
CA LYS A 178 20.55 13.01 -5.48
C LYS A 178 21.27 12.28 -6.62
N ASN A 179 20.80 11.11 -7.01
CA ASN A 179 21.40 10.34 -8.11
C ASN A 179 21.25 11.06 -9.46
N LYS A 180 20.17 11.84 -9.64
CA LYS A 180 19.90 12.62 -10.86
C LYS A 180 20.73 13.90 -10.95
N THR A 181 20.90 14.62 -9.84
CA THR A 181 21.49 15.97 -9.82
C THR A 181 22.89 16.03 -9.22
N GLY A 182 23.31 14.97 -8.52
CA GLY A 182 24.53 14.94 -7.71
C GLY A 182 24.41 15.69 -6.37
N LEU A 183 23.29 16.36 -6.11
CA LEU A 183 23.09 17.23 -4.95
C LEU A 183 21.90 16.75 -4.10
N TRP A 184 21.96 16.98 -2.80
CA TRP A 184 20.82 16.77 -1.92
C TRP A 184 19.78 17.89 -2.11
N PRO A 185 18.48 17.60 -1.93
CA PRO A 185 17.45 18.65 -1.87
C PRO A 185 17.78 19.68 -0.79
N ARG A 186 17.33 20.93 -1.01
CA ARG A 186 17.51 22.00 -0.03
C ARG A 186 16.62 21.76 1.19
N ASP A 187 17.05 22.34 2.30
CA ASP A 187 16.27 22.38 3.54
C ASP A 187 14.93 23.12 3.31
N VAL A 188 13.86 22.64 3.94
CA VAL A 188 12.53 23.22 3.86
C VAL A 188 11.89 23.34 5.24
N ASN A 189 10.76 24.04 5.31
CA ASN A 189 10.00 24.11 6.55
C ASN A 189 9.30 22.76 6.84
N ARG A 190 9.00 22.54 8.12
CA ARG A 190 8.21 21.39 8.60
C ARG A 190 6.89 21.26 7.84
N ALA A 191 6.47 20.02 7.61
CA ALA A 191 5.25 19.68 6.86
C ALA A 191 5.20 20.28 5.44
N MET A 192 6.36 20.57 4.86
CA MET A 192 6.47 21.04 3.48
C MET A 192 7.26 20.02 2.66
N LEU A 193 6.70 19.64 1.51
CA LEU A 193 7.39 18.81 0.53
C LEU A 193 8.51 19.63 -0.14
N PRO A 194 9.77 19.15 -0.17
CA PRO A 194 10.81 19.79 -0.96
C PRO A 194 10.41 19.85 -2.45
N PRO A 195 10.37 21.05 -3.08
CA PRO A 195 9.96 21.18 -4.48
C PRO A 195 10.76 20.30 -5.44
N GLU A 196 12.03 20.06 -5.09
CA GLU A 196 12.98 19.21 -5.82
C GLU A 196 12.52 17.76 -5.95
N ILE A 197 11.81 17.23 -4.96
CA ILE A 197 11.35 15.84 -4.95
C ILE A 197 9.84 15.71 -5.20
N ALA A 198 9.14 16.81 -5.45
CA ALA A 198 7.70 16.80 -5.65
C ALA A 198 7.27 15.92 -6.83
N GLU A 199 8.10 15.80 -7.87
CA GLU A 199 7.84 14.94 -9.04
C GLU A 199 7.74 13.45 -8.69
N TYR A 200 8.33 13.01 -7.57
CA TYR A 200 8.29 11.61 -7.14
C TYR A 200 7.00 11.26 -6.36
N PHE A 201 6.19 12.25 -5.99
CA PHE A 201 4.97 12.08 -5.17
C PHE A 201 3.70 12.48 -5.93
N THR A 202 3.46 11.82 -7.07
CA THR A 202 2.33 12.14 -7.96
C THR A 202 0.97 11.76 -7.38
N MET A 203 0.91 10.77 -6.50
CA MET A 203 -0.36 10.24 -5.96
C MET A 203 -0.70 10.77 -4.57
N SER A 204 0.28 11.15 -3.75
CA SER A 204 0.08 11.60 -2.38
C SER A 204 1.33 12.30 -1.86
N ASP A 205 1.16 13.47 -1.24
CA ASP A 205 2.22 14.16 -0.50
C ASP A 205 2.34 13.60 0.93
N PRO A 206 3.45 12.94 1.28
CA PRO A 206 3.65 12.44 2.64
C PRO A 206 3.85 13.56 3.67
N PHE A 207 4.34 14.74 3.30
CA PHE A 207 4.61 15.84 4.23
C PHE A 207 3.35 16.64 4.59
N GLY A 208 2.35 16.66 3.69
CA GLY A 208 1.07 17.34 3.90
C GLY A 208 0.12 16.62 4.87
N LYS A 209 0.43 15.39 5.30
CA LYS A 209 -0.36 14.62 6.27
C LYS A 209 0.34 14.53 7.63
N THR A 210 -0.45 14.24 8.65
CA THR A 210 0.05 13.89 9.97
C THR A 210 0.72 12.51 9.93
N VAL A 211 1.86 12.36 10.61
CA VAL A 211 2.53 11.06 10.68
C VAL A 211 1.67 10.08 11.50
N PRO A 212 1.47 8.83 11.06
CA PRO A 212 0.64 7.87 11.78
C PRO A 212 1.06 7.68 13.24
N LEU A 213 2.36 7.68 13.53
CA LEU A 213 2.87 7.63 14.90
C LEU A 213 2.67 8.92 15.70
N GLY A 214 2.52 10.06 15.04
CA GLY A 214 2.45 11.38 15.65
C GLY A 214 3.58 12.30 15.15
N GLY A 215 3.42 13.60 15.33
CA GLY A 215 4.22 14.63 14.70
C GLY A 215 3.91 14.90 13.22
N VAL A 216 4.82 15.63 12.59
CA VAL A 216 4.84 15.93 11.15
C VAL A 216 6.21 15.59 10.58
N TYR A 217 6.26 15.20 9.30
CA TYR A 217 7.52 15.04 8.60
C TYR A 217 8.18 16.39 8.35
N ASP A 218 9.50 16.40 8.42
CA ASP A 218 10.37 17.53 8.15
C ASP A 218 11.61 16.99 7.43
N TYR A 219 11.93 17.54 6.28
CA TYR A 219 13.16 17.19 5.58
C TYR A 219 14.23 18.19 5.98
N ASP A 220 15.21 17.73 6.76
CA ASP A 220 16.36 18.55 7.14
C ASP A 220 17.48 18.34 6.11
N GLY A 221 17.75 19.39 5.33
CA GLY A 221 18.80 19.41 4.32
C GLY A 221 20.21 19.19 4.90
N ALA A 222 21.14 18.74 4.05
CA ALA A 222 22.54 18.59 4.45
C ALA A 222 23.18 19.94 4.79
N THR A 223 23.94 20.01 5.88
CA THR A 223 24.72 21.18 6.29
C THR A 223 26.22 20.82 6.32
N SER A 224 27.07 21.79 6.65
CA SER A 224 28.52 21.56 6.77
C SER A 224 28.91 20.60 7.90
N SER A 225 28.05 20.40 8.89
CA SER A 225 28.33 19.59 10.09
C SER A 225 27.40 18.38 10.24
N ARG A 226 26.37 18.25 9.41
CA ARG A 226 25.35 17.19 9.51
C ARG A 226 24.89 16.76 8.13
N GLY A 227 24.79 15.43 7.95
CA GLY A 227 24.17 14.86 6.75
C GLY A 227 22.66 15.15 6.69
N PRO A 228 22.05 14.93 5.51
CA PRO A 228 20.61 15.11 5.33
C PRO A 228 19.85 14.02 6.08
N ARG A 229 18.69 14.40 6.61
CA ARG A 229 17.84 13.49 7.40
C ARG A 229 16.36 13.83 7.21
N ILE A 230 15.52 12.86 7.50
CA ILE A 230 14.09 13.05 7.63
C ILE A 230 13.79 13.05 9.12
N SER A 231 13.21 14.12 9.63
CA SER A 231 12.80 14.23 11.03
C SER A 231 11.28 14.10 11.16
N ILE A 232 10.83 13.40 12.19
CA ILE A 232 9.44 13.43 12.64
C ILE A 232 9.40 14.30 13.88
N ARG A 233 8.78 15.47 13.78
CA ARG A 233 8.75 16.46 14.86
C ARG A 233 7.40 16.48 15.56
N GLY A 234 7.40 16.17 16.85
CA GLY A 234 6.22 16.28 17.70
C GLY A 234 5.80 17.73 17.92
N SER A 235 4.50 17.93 18.16
CA SER A 235 3.91 19.20 18.60
C SER A 235 2.95 18.96 19.76
N ALA A 236 2.55 20.01 20.49
CA ALA A 236 1.69 19.88 21.67
C ALA A 236 0.35 19.17 21.39
N GLY A 237 -0.22 19.31 20.19
CA GLY A 237 -1.44 18.62 19.77
C GLY A 237 -1.22 17.25 19.14
N ASN A 238 0.03 16.89 18.83
CA ASN A 238 0.37 15.61 18.21
C ASN A 238 1.81 15.21 18.58
N PRO A 239 2.02 14.75 19.83
CA PRO A 239 3.34 14.44 20.34
C PRO A 239 3.91 13.16 19.72
N ILE A 240 5.23 13.03 19.75
CA ILE A 240 5.87 11.74 19.47
C ILE A 240 5.51 10.75 20.58
N PRO A 241 5.20 9.49 20.25
CA PRO A 241 4.95 8.43 21.22
C PRO A 241 6.10 8.21 22.21
N ASN A 242 5.83 7.39 23.22
CA ASN A 242 6.87 6.94 24.14
C ASN A 242 7.99 6.17 23.43
N ASP A 243 9.11 6.00 24.13
CA ASP A 243 10.30 5.33 23.60
C ASP A 243 9.99 3.89 23.18
N ALA A 244 9.08 3.19 23.86
CA ALA A 244 8.70 1.82 23.49
C ALA A 244 8.08 1.70 22.09
N THR A 245 7.29 2.68 21.64
CA THR A 245 6.71 2.65 20.29
C THR A 245 7.73 3.08 19.24
N THR A 246 8.59 4.05 19.59
CA THR A 246 9.67 4.48 18.68
C THR A 246 10.70 3.36 18.51
N LEU A 247 10.97 2.59 19.56
CA LEU A 247 11.85 1.43 19.53
C LEU A 247 11.36 0.40 18.51
N LYS A 248 10.05 0.14 18.42
CA LYS A 248 9.49 -0.75 17.40
C LYS A 248 9.69 -0.22 15.97
N LEU A 249 9.66 1.10 15.78
CA LEU A 249 9.97 1.70 14.48
C LEU A 249 11.45 1.51 14.14
N ASP A 250 12.32 1.67 15.14
CA ASP A 250 13.76 1.44 15.02
C ASP A 250 14.07 -0.02 14.69
N GLU A 251 13.49 -0.97 15.42
CA GLU A 251 13.60 -2.42 15.15
C GLU A 251 13.14 -2.79 13.73
N GLU A 252 12.14 -2.08 13.18
CA GLU A 252 11.65 -2.30 11.81
C GLU A 252 12.55 -1.65 10.74
N MET A 253 13.28 -0.60 11.08
CA MET A 253 14.05 0.20 10.10
C MET A 253 15.56 0.03 10.19
N ASP A 254 16.09 -0.34 11.35
CA ASP A 254 17.51 -0.37 11.68
C ASP A 254 17.85 -1.52 12.65
N ASP A 255 18.33 -1.24 13.87
CA ASP A 255 18.91 -2.23 14.80
C ASP A 255 18.21 -2.32 16.18
N GLY A 256 17.19 -1.50 16.42
CA GLY A 256 16.49 -1.43 17.69
C GLY A 256 17.23 -0.62 18.77
N VAL A 257 18.11 0.32 18.39
CA VAL A 257 18.85 1.18 19.31
C VAL A 257 18.61 2.65 19.00
N LEU A 258 17.65 3.25 19.72
CA LEU A 258 17.22 4.65 19.55
C LEU A 258 18.30 5.73 19.73
N THR A 259 19.47 5.37 20.25
CA THR A 259 20.58 6.30 20.50
C THR A 259 21.65 6.32 19.41
N SER A 260 21.66 5.33 18.51
CA SER A 260 22.68 5.13 17.49
C SER A 260 22.06 4.83 16.13
N GLY A 261 22.88 4.51 15.13
CA GLY A 261 22.35 4.09 13.83
C GLY A 261 21.75 5.23 13.01
N ARG A 262 20.92 4.86 12.05
CA ARG A 262 20.22 5.72 11.11
C ARG A 262 18.95 6.29 11.70
N LEU A 263 18.26 5.58 12.57
CA LEU A 263 17.07 6.07 13.24
C LEU A 263 17.41 6.38 14.70
N ARG A 264 17.13 7.61 15.13
CA ARG A 264 17.44 8.06 16.50
C ARG A 264 16.28 8.82 17.07
N LYS A 265 16.13 8.78 18.39
CA LYS A 265 15.17 9.62 19.12
C LYS A 265 15.89 10.59 20.03
N SER A 266 15.52 11.87 19.94
CA SER A 266 15.99 12.90 20.86
C SER A 266 14.82 13.77 21.30
N GLY A 267 14.44 13.64 22.57
CA GLY A 267 13.28 14.33 23.14
C GLY A 267 11.99 14.01 22.36
N GLY A 268 11.38 15.06 21.80
CA GLY A 268 10.17 15.00 20.99
C GLY A 268 10.42 14.95 19.47
N THR A 269 11.60 14.50 19.04
CA THR A 269 11.94 14.35 17.61
C THR A 269 12.50 12.95 17.35
N ILE A 270 12.06 12.33 16.26
CA ILE A 270 12.69 11.15 15.67
C ILE A 270 13.50 11.63 14.46
N GLU A 271 14.76 11.26 14.36
CA GLU A 271 15.67 11.65 13.29
C GLU A 271 16.08 10.41 12.50
N TYR A 272 15.82 10.41 11.19
CA TYR A 272 16.19 9.34 10.27
C TYR A 272 17.23 9.82 9.25
N TYR A 273 18.48 9.42 9.46
CA TYR A 273 19.64 9.80 8.65
C TYR A 273 19.68 9.04 7.32
N LEU A 274 19.78 9.80 6.22
CA LEU A 274 19.79 9.26 4.85
C LEU A 274 21.17 8.76 4.42
N VAL A 275 22.20 9.12 5.18
CA VAL A 275 23.56 8.64 5.03
C VAL A 275 23.95 8.02 6.36
N PRO A 276 24.54 6.81 6.38
CA PRO A 276 25.14 6.27 7.60
C PRO A 276 26.10 7.30 8.20
N GLY A 277 25.98 7.55 9.50
CA GLY A 277 27.02 8.31 10.21
C GLY A 277 28.27 7.45 10.31
N ASP A 278 29.43 8.02 9.97
CA ASP A 278 30.74 7.41 10.24
C ASP A 278 31.01 7.35 11.76
#